data_AF-A0A1J9R901-F1
#
_entry.id   AF-A0A1J9R901-F1
#
_cell.length_a   1.000
_cell.length_b   1.000
_cell.length_c   1.000
_cell.angle_alpha   90.00
_cell.angle_beta   90.00
_cell.angle_gamma   90.00
#
_symmetry.space_group_name_H-M   'P 1'
#
loop_
_entity.id
_entity.type
_entity.pdbx_description
1 polymer ?
#
loop_
_entity_poly.entity_id
_entity_poly.type
_entity_poly.pdbx_seq_one_letter_code
_entity_poly.pdbx_strand_id
1 'polypeptide(L)' 'MPSILTDADKETVRRTVPKPSNKILAVAVARLYVAHPNPHKWTYTGLQGAAVLANDLVGHTFWIKLVDVS' A
#
# COMPACT_ATOMS: atom_id res chain seq x y z
N MET A 1 -6.17 20.61 1.76
CA MET A 1 -6.68 19.46 0.98
C MET A 1 -7.14 18.42 1.97
N PRO A 2 -8.36 17.88 1.89
CA PRO A 2 -8.77 16.79 2.76
C PRO A 2 -7.87 15.59 2.46
N SER A 3 -7.12 15.13 3.46
CA SER A 3 -6.35 13.90 3.33
C SER A 3 -7.32 12.74 3.51
N ILE A 4 -7.38 11.84 2.52
CA ILE A 4 -8.21 10.63 2.60
C ILE A 4 -7.76 9.71 3.76
N LEU A 5 -6.51 9.83 4.20
CA LEU A 5 -5.94 9.09 5.32
C LEU A 5 -5.99 9.92 6.60
N THR A 6 -6.48 9.32 7.67
CA THR A 6 -6.40 9.89 9.02
C THR A 6 -4.95 9.86 9.52
N ASP A 7 -4.66 10.59 10.60
CA ASP A 7 -3.32 10.54 11.20
C ASP A 7 -3.03 9.17 11.85
N ALA A 8 -4.07 8.49 12.35
CA ALA A 8 -3.97 7.11 12.84
C ALA A 8 -3.62 6.13 11.71
N ASP A 9 -4.19 6.31 10.52
CA ASP A 9 -3.86 5.47 9.35
C ASP A 9 -2.39 5.67 8.95
N LYS A 10 -1.92 6.92 8.96
CA LYS A 10 -0.51 7.24 8.64
C LYS A 10 0.45 6.64 9.66
N GLU A 11 0.06 6.61 10.93
CA GLU A 11 0.86 5.95 11.98
C GLU A 11 0.90 4.44 11.77
N THR A 12 -0.25 3.81 11.49
CA THR A 12 -0.33 2.38 11.15
C THR A 12 0.55 2.05 9.94
N VAL A 13 0.52 2.86 8.88
CA VAL A 13 1.40 2.70 7.71
C VAL A 13 2.88 2.77 8.10
N ARG A 14 3.28 3.73 8.95
CA ARG A 14 4.68 3.88 9.38
C ARG A 14 5.15 2.74 10.29
N ARG A 15 4.25 2.18 11.09
CA ARG A 15 4.51 0.98 11.91
C ARG A 15 4.71 -0.25 11.05
N THR A 16 3.88 -0.42 10.01
CA THR A 16 3.92 -1.58 9.10
C THR A 16 5.03 -1.48 8.05
N VAL A 17 5.43 -0.27 7.64
CA VAL A 17 6.51 0.00 6.69
C VAL A 17 7.59 0.85 7.37
N PRO A 18 8.57 0.22 8.07
CA PRO A 18 9.54 0.94 8.88
C PRO A 18 10.49 1.81 8.03
N LYS A 19 10.59 3.09 8.39
CA LYS A 19 11.48 4.06 7.72
C LYS A 19 12.97 3.67 7.62
N PRO A 20 13.59 3.00 8.62
CA PRO A 20 15.01 2.68 8.54
C PRO A 20 15.37 1.79 7.34
N SER A 21 14.49 0.86 6.96
CA SER A 21 14.68 -0.03 5.83
C SER A 21 13.90 0.40 4.58
N ASN A 22 12.94 1.31 4.70
CA ASN A 22 12.08 1.70 3.59
C ASN A 22 11.92 3.22 3.48
N LYS A 23 12.24 3.79 2.31
CA LYS A 23 11.83 5.15 1.97
C LYS A 23 10.46 5.14 1.32
N ILE A 24 9.44 5.61 2.05
CA ILE A 24 8.08 5.80 1.53
C ILE A 24 8.07 6.99 0.57
N LEU A 25 7.66 6.75 -0.67
CA LEU A 25 7.57 7.78 -1.72
C LEU A 25 6.14 8.33 -1.85
N ALA A 26 5.15 7.47 -1.75
CA ALA A 26 3.74 7.83 -1.86
C ALA A 26 2.87 6.86 -1.07
N VAL A 27 1.72 7.36 -0.61
CA VAL A 27 0.67 6.57 0.04
C VAL A 27 -0.69 7.02 -0.48
N ALA A 28 -1.56 6.06 -0.82
CA ALA A 28 -2.93 6.33 -1.23
C ALA A 28 -3.87 5.22 -0.75
N VAL A 29 -5.16 5.50 -0.61
CA VAL A 29 -6.16 4.44 -0.34
C VAL A 29 -6.49 3.71 -1.64
N ALA A 30 -6.52 2.37 -1.58
CA ALA A 30 -6.71 1.51 -2.74
C ALA A 30 -7.50 0.24 -2.42
N ARG A 31 -8.10 -0.35 -3.46
CA ARG A 31 -8.68 -1.70 -3.48
C ARG A 31 -7.89 -2.56 -4.45
N LEU A 32 -7.55 -3.79 -4.07
CA LEU A 32 -6.83 -4.71 -4.94
C LEU A 32 -7.81 -5.53 -5.79
N TYR A 33 -7.60 -5.50 -7.10
CA TYR A 33 -8.28 -6.36 -8.06
C TYR A 33 -7.24 -7.22 -8.78
N VAL A 34 -7.63 -8.42 -9.20
CA VAL A 34 -6.77 -9.31 -10.00
C VAL A 34 -7.54 -9.82 -11.21
N ALA A 35 -6.84 -9.96 -12.34
CA ALA A 35 -7.37 -10.53 -13.58
C ALA A 35 -6.85 -11.97 -13.77
N HIS A 36 -7.18 -12.85 -12.82
CA HIS A 36 -6.77 -14.25 -12.82
C HIS A 36 -7.95 -15.13 -12.36
N PRO A 37 -8.19 -16.30 -12.99
CA PRO A 37 -7.50 -16.85 -14.16
C PRO A 37 -7.90 -16.22 -15.50
N ASN A 38 -8.96 -15.40 -15.53
CA ASN A 38 -9.42 -14.73 -16.74
C ASN A 38 -8.80 -13.32 -16.88
N PRO A 39 -7.92 -13.07 -17.87
CA PRO A 39 -7.28 -11.77 -18.05
C PRO A 39 -8.24 -10.66 -18.52
N HIS A 40 -9.44 -11.00 -19.02
CA HIS A 40 -10.45 -10.05 -19.47
C HIS A 40 -11.42 -9.61 -18.37
N LYS A 41 -11.28 -10.13 -17.15
CA LYS A 41 -12.18 -9.82 -16.03
C LYS A 41 -11.39 -9.52 -14.76
N TRP A 42 -11.51 -8.29 -14.26
CA TRP A 42 -11.03 -7.92 -12.93
C TRP A 42 -11.99 -8.42 -11.86
N THR A 43 -11.43 -9.16 -10.89
CA THR A 43 -12.17 -9.63 -9.72
C THR A 43 -11.59 -8.96 -8.49
N TYR A 44 -12.46 -8.37 -7.68
CA TYR A 44 -12.05 -7.81 -6.39
C TYR A 44 -11.52 -8.92 -5.49
N THR A 45 -10.37 -8.72 -4.86
CA THR A 45 -9.76 -9.76 -4.01
C THR A 45 -10.34 -9.80 -2.59
N GLY A 46 -11.17 -8.81 -2.21
CA GLY A 46 -11.55 -8.59 -0.81
C GLY A 46 -10.54 -7.76 -0.02
N LEU A 47 -9.38 -7.40 -0.60
CA LEU A 47 -8.32 -6.66 0.07
C LEU A 47 -8.39 -5.17 -0.28
N GLN A 48 -8.36 -4.31 0.74
CA GLN A 48 -8.33 -2.86 0.62
C GLN A 48 -7.52 -2.24 1.75
N GLY A 49 -7.04 -1.02 1.55
CA GLY A 49 -6.27 -0.30 2.56
C GLY A 49 -5.38 0.78 1.96
N ALA A 50 -4.26 1.08 2.63
CA ALA A 50 -3.27 2.02 2.14
C ALA A 50 -2.24 1.32 1.26
N ALA A 51 -2.21 1.66 -0.04
CA ALA A 51 -1.14 1.27 -0.95
C ALA A 51 0.06 2.21 -0.77
N VAL A 52 1.21 1.62 -0.47
CA VAL A 52 2.47 2.31 -0.20
C VAL A 52 3.46 2.00 -1.31
N LEU A 53 3.94 3.04 -2.02
CA LEU A 53 5.11 2.93 -2.88
C LEU A 53 6.36 3.14 -2.01
N ALA A 54 7.15 2.09 -1.84
CA ALA A 54 8.35 2.12 -1.02
C ALA A 54 9.59 1.74 -1.83
N ASN A 55 10.68 2.49 -1.62
CA ASN A 55 12.02 2.04 -1.97
C ASN A 55 12.58 1.25 -0.79
N ASP A 56 12.78 -0.05 -0.98
CA ASP A 56 13.47 -0.90 -0.01
C ASP A 56 14.99 -0.63 -0.09
N LEU A 57 15.53 -0.08 1.00
CA LEU A 57 16.92 0.33 1.09
C LEU A 57 17.86 -0.85 1.36
N VAL A 58 17.31 -2.01 1.75
CA VAL A 58 18.09 -3.23 1.98
C VAL A 58 18.33 -3.96 0.66
N GLY A 59 17.25 -4.25 -0.08
CA GLY A 59 17.32 -4.95 -1.37
C GLY A 59 17.52 -4.06 -2.59
N HIS A 60 17.54 -2.72 -2.43
CA HIS A 60 17.60 -1.74 -3.52
C HIS A 60 16.54 -1.96 -4.60
N THR A 61 15.30 -2.21 -4.17
CA THR A 61 14.16 -2.50 -5.06
C THR A 61 12.93 -1.69 -4.67
N PHE A 62 12.05 -1.45 -5.65
CA PHE A 62 10.77 -0.81 -5.39
C PHE A 62 9.68 -1.85 -5.12
N TRP A 63 8.86 -1.57 -4.11
CA TRP A 63 7.73 -2.40 -3.73
C TRP A 63 6.45 -1.57 -3.66
N ILE A 64 5.35 -2.19 -4.06
CA ILE A 64 4.01 -1.76 -3.69
C ILE A 64 3.55 -2.65 -2.54
N LYS A 65 3.30 -2.04 -1.38
CA LYS A 65 2.83 -2.75 -0.18
C LYS A 65 1.42 -2.29 0.12
N LEU A 66 0.47 -3.22 0.27
CA LEU A 66 -0.89 -2.91 0.72
C LEU A 66 -0.95 -3.10 2.24
N VAL A 67 -1.21 -2.02 2.97
CA VAL A 67 -1.31 -2.00 4.43
C VAL A 67 -2.79 -1.90 4.80
N ASP A 68 -3.24 -2.80 5.66
CA ASP A 68 -4.57 -2.68 6.27
C ASP A 68 -4.60 -1.49 7.24
N VAL A 69 -5.63 -0.66 7.11
CA VAL A 69 -5.84 0.58 7.90
C VAL A 69 -7.25 0.65 8.48
N SER A 70 -7.99 -0.47 8.51
CA SER A 70 -9.26 -0.56 9.24
C SER A 70 -9.08 -0.56 10.75
#